data_AF-A0A1A8MLD1-F1
#
_entry.id   AF-A0A1A8MLD1-F1
#
_cell.length_a   1.000
_cell.length_b   1.000
_cell.length_c   1.000
_cell.angle_alpha   90.00
_cell.angle_beta   90.00
_cell.angle_gamma   90.00
#
_symmetry.space_group_name_H-M   'P 1'
#
loop_
_entity.id
_entity.type
_entity.pdbx_description
1 polymer ?
#
loop_
_entity_poly.entity_id
_entity_poly.type
_entity_poly.pdbx_seq_one_letter_code
_entity_poly.pdbx_strand_id
1 'polypeptide(L)'
;MFLKTSFTTLIVGVFVVYVLHTCWVMYGIIYTKPCDRPRGDNCITPFLAGNPELQLSIYTSLQSNAEGGHTLIHKEENFDVSSKFERIVNVSLPKKTRNNGTLYALIFVHQAGLNPWQDPRQVHSVVQLTTYMLPKPPEISLISGEDQKQGQKQEEQKKKQRDGNLATGTGAKAGAASSPDHPVSHWRSRLTLNIVSDHFLFDREYLPSDVHRYLRVFQNGKKMVYLPLLFVDELSNRVKDLVEINSTSTELPLTICYDSISLGRLRFWIHMQDAVYSLQQFGFTEKDADEIKGIFVDTNLYFLALTFFVAAFHLLFDFLAFKNDISFWKQKKSMVGMSSKAVLWRCFSTIVIFLYLFDEQTSLLVLVPAGIGSIIEVWKVKKAFKIHVFWKGGRPTFLVGGTLPQLMFRKVHQKCGPDVFFRCCSKML
;
A
#
# COMPACT_ATOMS: atom_id res chain seq x y z
N MET A 1 -31.07 21.54 27.15
CA MET A 1 -29.63 21.83 27.39
C MET A 1 -28.72 21.34 26.25
N PHE A 2 -29.21 21.19 25.02
CA PHE A 2 -28.41 20.75 23.85
C PHE A 2 -28.64 21.68 22.66
N LEU A 3 -28.14 22.91 22.73
CA LEU A 3 -28.08 23.77 21.54
C LEU A 3 -26.77 24.56 21.57
N LYS A 4 -25.97 24.37 20.52
CA LYS A 4 -24.61 24.91 20.22
C LYS A 4 -23.43 23.96 20.43
N THR A 5 -23.54 22.69 20.05
CA THR A 5 -22.34 21.96 19.62
C THR A 5 -21.88 22.58 18.29
N SER A 6 -20.71 23.22 18.29
CA SER A 6 -20.10 23.74 17.06
C SER A 6 -19.83 22.57 16.12
N PHE A 7 -20.06 22.72 14.82
CA PHE A 7 -19.74 21.73 13.78
C PHE A 7 -18.33 21.12 13.93
N THR A 8 -17.39 21.89 14.48
CA THR A 8 -16.04 21.41 14.78
C THR A 8 -15.97 20.47 15.97
N THR A 9 -16.76 20.70 17.02
CA THR A 9 -16.84 19.77 18.15
C THR A 9 -17.37 18.41 17.67
N LEU A 10 -18.29 18.42 16.70
CA LEU A 10 -18.77 17.19 16.05
C LEU A 10 -17.63 16.50 15.27
N ILE A 11 -16.91 17.22 14.41
CA ILE A 11 -15.82 16.64 13.61
C ILE A 11 -14.68 16.11 14.49
N VAL A 12 -14.26 16.87 15.49
CA VAL A 12 -13.23 16.43 16.44
C VAL A 12 -13.72 15.20 17.21
N GLY A 13 -14.98 15.17 17.64
CA GLY A 13 -15.59 14.01 18.27
C GLY A 13 -15.57 12.77 17.36
N VAL A 14 -15.99 12.91 16.11
CA VAL A 14 -15.94 11.82 15.11
C VAL A 14 -14.51 11.35 14.87
N PHE A 15 -13.55 12.27 14.75
CA PHE A 15 -12.14 11.94 14.59
C PHE A 15 -11.59 11.12 15.77
N VAL A 16 -11.86 11.55 17.02
CA VAL A 16 -11.42 10.82 18.22
C VAL A 16 -12.06 9.43 18.27
N VAL A 17 -13.37 9.33 17.99
CA VAL A 17 -14.06 8.04 17.93
C VAL A 17 -13.45 7.14 16.85
N TYR A 18 -13.12 7.69 15.68
CA TYR A 18 -12.48 6.94 14.60
C TYR A 18 -11.07 6.45 14.97
N VAL A 19 -10.26 7.28 15.62
CA VAL A 19 -8.93 6.88 16.10
C VAL A 19 -9.05 5.78 17.15
N LEU A 20 -9.95 5.94 18.13
CA LEU A 20 -10.18 4.91 19.15
C LEU A 20 -10.70 3.60 18.55
N HIS A 21 -11.63 3.68 17.59
CA HIS A 21 -12.12 2.53 16.85
C HIS A 21 -10.98 1.85 16.08
N THR A 22 -10.12 2.61 15.40
CA THR A 22 -8.94 2.07 14.69
C THR A 22 -7.98 1.39 15.66
N CYS A 23 -7.69 1.98 16.81
CA CYS A 23 -6.87 1.36 17.86
C CYS A 23 -7.52 0.06 18.40
N TRP A 24 -8.83 0.05 18.59
CA TRP A 24 -9.58 -1.13 19.03
C TRP A 24 -9.53 -2.25 17.99
N VAL A 25 -9.73 -1.93 16.71
CA VAL A 25 -9.63 -2.90 15.61
C VAL A 25 -8.21 -3.46 15.51
N MET A 26 -7.19 -2.60 15.57
CA MET A 26 -5.79 -3.03 15.54
C MET A 26 -5.46 -3.95 16.73
N TYR A 27 -5.96 -3.61 17.93
CA TYR A 27 -5.83 -4.46 19.10
C TYR A 27 -6.53 -5.82 18.87
N GLY A 28 -7.75 -5.85 18.33
CA GLY A 28 -8.48 -7.09 18.04
C GLY A 28 -7.85 -7.98 16.95
N ILE A 29 -7.03 -7.41 16.07
CA ILE A 29 -6.24 -8.17 15.08
C ILE A 29 -5.10 -8.93 15.77
N ILE A 30 -4.38 -8.26 16.68
CA ILE A 30 -3.21 -8.84 17.35
C ILE A 30 -3.63 -9.73 18.53
N TYR A 31 -4.64 -9.32 19.28
CA TYR A 31 -5.11 -10.02 20.47
C TYR A 31 -6.27 -10.97 20.15
N THR A 32 -6.08 -12.25 20.42
CA THR A 32 -7.16 -13.26 20.41
C THR A 32 -7.50 -13.62 21.84
N LYS A 33 -8.80 -13.64 22.17
CA LYS A 33 -9.25 -14.09 23.48
C LYS A 33 -9.07 -15.62 23.55
N PRO A 34 -8.33 -16.16 24.54
CA PRO A 34 -8.21 -17.60 24.71
C PRO A 34 -9.54 -18.21 25.21
N CYS A 35 -9.71 -19.51 25.02
CA CYS A 35 -10.88 -20.24 25.48
C CYS A 35 -11.05 -20.14 27.01
N ASP A 36 -12.23 -19.70 27.48
CA ASP A 36 -12.48 -19.43 28.91
C ASP A 36 -12.41 -20.69 29.79
N ARG A 37 -12.75 -21.86 29.24
CA ARG A 37 -12.84 -23.14 29.97
C ARG A 37 -11.96 -24.21 29.32
N PRO A 38 -10.66 -24.32 29.65
CA PRO A 38 -9.72 -25.22 28.96
C PRO A 38 -10.06 -26.72 29.03
N ARG A 39 -10.97 -27.13 29.92
CA ARG A 39 -11.48 -28.52 30.04
C ARG A 39 -12.87 -28.72 29.43
N GLY A 40 -13.48 -27.68 28.88
CA GLY A 40 -14.78 -27.78 28.22
C GLY A 40 -14.65 -28.40 26.82
N ASP A 41 -15.73 -29.04 26.36
CA ASP A 41 -15.78 -29.71 25.06
C ASP A 41 -15.75 -28.72 23.87
N ASN A 42 -15.89 -27.42 24.13
CA ASN A 42 -15.91 -26.36 23.12
C ASN A 42 -14.52 -25.80 22.76
N CYS A 43 -13.45 -26.17 23.48
CA CYS A 43 -12.10 -25.68 23.18
C CYS A 43 -11.36 -26.58 22.19
N ILE A 44 -10.60 -25.96 21.29
CA ILE A 44 -9.73 -26.63 20.33
C ILE A 44 -8.29 -26.51 20.83
N THR A 45 -7.64 -27.65 21.00
CA THR A 45 -6.30 -27.76 21.56
C THR A 45 -5.21 -27.88 20.49
N PRO A 46 -3.99 -27.38 20.70
CA PRO A 46 -2.90 -27.54 19.72
C PRO A 46 -2.42 -28.98 19.65
N PHE A 47 -2.16 -29.48 18.45
CA PHE A 47 -1.44 -30.75 18.24
C PHE A 47 -0.01 -30.69 18.80
N LEU A 48 0.63 -29.52 18.70
CA LEU A 48 1.99 -29.27 19.21
C LEU A 48 2.13 -29.42 20.73
N ALA A 49 1.03 -29.28 21.49
CA ALA A 49 1.07 -29.44 22.95
C ALA A 49 1.47 -30.86 23.39
N GLY A 50 1.36 -31.85 22.50
CA GLY A 50 1.81 -33.22 22.72
C GLY A 50 3.29 -33.48 22.41
N ASN A 51 4.07 -32.45 22.05
CA ASN A 51 5.45 -32.57 21.55
C ASN A 51 5.65 -33.70 20.52
N PRO A 52 4.89 -33.67 19.41
CA PRO A 52 5.03 -34.66 18.35
C PRO A 52 6.38 -34.52 17.63
N GLU A 53 6.97 -35.64 17.22
CA GLU A 53 8.11 -35.64 16.29
C GLU A 53 7.60 -35.31 14.89
N LEU A 54 7.95 -34.13 14.40
CA LEU A 54 7.54 -33.61 13.10
C LEU A 54 8.73 -33.60 12.12
N GLN A 55 8.39 -33.63 10.83
CA GLN A 55 9.31 -33.46 9.72
C GLN A 55 8.78 -32.40 8.76
N LEU A 56 9.69 -31.59 8.22
CA LEU A 56 9.39 -30.60 7.19
C LEU A 56 9.97 -31.09 5.86
N SER A 57 9.11 -31.28 4.87
CA SER A 57 9.50 -31.71 3.54
C SER A 57 9.01 -30.70 2.51
N ILE A 58 9.91 -30.25 1.63
CA ILE A 58 9.61 -29.28 0.58
C ILE A 58 9.88 -29.94 -0.77
N TYR A 59 8.86 -29.90 -1.63
CA TYR A 59 8.91 -30.44 -2.97
C TYR A 59 8.64 -29.33 -3.99
N THR A 60 9.12 -29.51 -5.21
CA THR A 60 8.77 -28.66 -6.34
C THR A 60 7.95 -29.43 -7.35
N SER A 61 6.94 -28.78 -7.93
CA SER A 61 6.10 -29.34 -8.98
C SER A 61 5.73 -28.29 -10.03
N LEU A 62 5.40 -28.76 -11.23
CA LEU A 62 4.84 -27.94 -12.30
C LEU A 62 3.34 -27.71 -12.15
N GLN A 63 2.68 -28.50 -11.30
CA GLN A 63 1.26 -28.34 -11.01
C GLN A 63 1.09 -27.81 -9.59
N SER A 64 0.01 -27.05 -9.38
CA SER A 64 -0.41 -26.63 -8.04
C SER A 64 -0.92 -27.80 -7.19
N ASN A 65 -1.25 -28.93 -7.81
CA ASN A 65 -1.86 -30.07 -7.15
C ASN A 65 -0.79 -30.98 -6.56
N ALA A 66 -1.11 -31.64 -5.46
CA ALA A 66 -0.25 -32.64 -4.83
C ALA A 66 -0.14 -33.96 -5.63
N GLU A 67 -0.61 -34.00 -6.88
CA GLU A 67 -0.67 -35.20 -7.72
C GLU A 67 0.49 -35.25 -8.72
N GLY A 68 1.48 -36.10 -8.42
CA GLY A 68 2.56 -36.49 -9.34
C GLY A 68 3.58 -35.40 -9.73
N GLY A 69 4.74 -35.86 -10.20
CA GLY A 69 5.80 -34.97 -10.73
C GLY A 69 6.56 -34.15 -9.68
N HIS A 70 6.49 -34.55 -8.41
CA HIS A 70 7.15 -33.86 -7.31
C HIS A 70 8.63 -34.22 -7.23
N THR A 71 9.47 -33.21 -7.12
CA THR A 71 10.91 -33.38 -6.86
C THR A 71 11.21 -32.87 -5.46
N LEU A 72 11.78 -33.71 -4.60
CA LEU A 72 12.17 -33.29 -3.25
C LEU A 72 13.35 -32.32 -3.36
N ILE A 73 13.22 -31.14 -2.77
CA ILE A 73 14.32 -30.16 -2.72
C ILE A 73 14.98 -30.12 -1.35
N HIS A 74 14.19 -30.23 -0.29
CA HIS A 74 14.70 -30.12 1.07
C HIS A 74 13.85 -30.95 2.02
N LYS A 75 14.52 -31.67 2.93
CA LYS A 75 13.90 -32.45 4.00
C LYS A 75 14.66 -32.18 5.28
N GLU A 76 13.95 -31.72 6.31
CA GLU A 76 14.48 -31.55 7.65
C GLU A 76 13.93 -32.67 8.53
N GLU A 77 14.81 -33.59 8.95
CA GLU A 77 14.41 -34.82 9.65
C GLU A 77 14.16 -34.59 11.15
N ASN A 78 14.93 -33.69 11.78
CA ASN A 78 14.80 -33.32 13.19
C ASN A 78 14.22 -31.91 13.28
N PHE A 79 12.95 -31.77 12.92
CA PHE A 79 12.31 -30.47 12.86
C PHE A 79 11.77 -30.03 14.24
N ASP A 80 12.51 -29.14 14.90
CA ASP A 80 12.03 -28.43 16.09
C ASP A 80 11.34 -27.12 15.68
N VAL A 81 10.05 -27.02 16.01
CA VAL A 81 9.18 -25.90 15.68
C VAL A 81 9.66 -24.57 16.29
N SER A 82 10.42 -24.62 17.39
CA SER A 82 10.93 -23.42 18.05
C SER A 82 12.28 -22.95 17.48
N SER A 83 12.95 -23.80 16.70
CA SER A 83 14.29 -23.53 16.21
C SER A 83 14.27 -22.85 14.84
N LYS A 84 14.83 -21.64 14.76
CA LYS A 84 14.99 -20.94 13.48
C LYS A 84 16.13 -21.54 12.66
N PHE A 85 15.96 -21.63 11.35
CA PHE A 85 17.04 -22.03 10.46
C PHE A 85 16.98 -21.34 9.10
N GLU A 86 18.14 -21.30 8.45
CA GLU A 86 18.29 -20.82 7.08
C GLU A 86 19.12 -21.84 6.29
N ARG A 87 18.65 -22.21 5.10
CA ARG A 87 19.28 -23.19 4.21
C ARG A 87 19.25 -22.69 2.77
N ILE A 88 20.35 -22.81 2.07
CA ILE A 88 20.42 -22.50 0.63
C ILE A 88 20.44 -23.83 -0.11
N VAL A 89 19.49 -24.00 -1.03
CA VAL A 89 19.32 -25.22 -1.83
C VAL A 89 19.27 -24.86 -3.30
N ASN A 90 20.02 -25.58 -4.14
CA ASN A 90 19.95 -25.41 -5.57
C ASN A 90 18.76 -26.21 -6.13
N VAL A 91 17.80 -25.51 -6.72
CA VAL A 91 16.59 -26.11 -7.29
C VAL A 91 16.78 -26.31 -8.77
N SER A 92 16.57 -27.53 -9.25
CA SER A 92 16.60 -27.83 -10.69
C SER A 92 15.35 -27.30 -11.40
N LEU A 93 15.56 -26.61 -12.51
CA LEU A 93 14.50 -25.99 -13.30
C LEU A 93 14.08 -26.89 -14.48
N PRO A 94 12.82 -27.37 -14.50
CA PRO A 94 12.29 -28.11 -15.64
C PRO A 94 12.31 -27.27 -16.92
N LYS A 95 12.42 -27.92 -18.09
CA LYS A 95 12.36 -27.24 -19.40
C LYS A 95 11.11 -26.37 -19.57
N LYS A 96 9.97 -26.80 -19.02
CA LYS A 96 8.72 -26.03 -19.04
C LYS A 96 8.85 -24.71 -18.28
N THR A 97 9.47 -24.71 -17.10
CA THR A 97 9.70 -23.49 -16.30
C THR A 97 10.64 -22.52 -17.01
N ARG A 98 11.69 -23.03 -17.65
CA ARG A 98 12.63 -22.22 -18.47
C ARG A 98 11.97 -21.58 -19.68
N ASN A 99 10.90 -22.20 -20.20
CA ASN A 99 10.09 -21.67 -21.29
C ASN A 99 8.85 -20.93 -20.73
N ASN A 100 9.05 -20.04 -19.77
CA ASN A 100 7.99 -19.22 -19.14
C ASN A 100 6.85 -20.01 -18.46
N GLY A 101 7.13 -21.25 -18.01
CA GLY A 101 6.21 -22.02 -17.19
C GLY A 101 6.30 -21.64 -15.71
N THR A 102 5.23 -21.88 -14.96
CA THR A 102 5.24 -21.67 -13.50
C THR A 102 5.81 -22.87 -12.76
N LEU A 103 6.55 -22.62 -11.68
CA LEU A 103 7.00 -23.63 -10.74
C LEU A 103 6.38 -23.37 -9.37
N TYR A 104 5.83 -24.43 -8.77
CA TYR A 104 5.24 -24.40 -7.45
C TYR A 104 6.15 -25.11 -6.44
N ALA A 105 6.22 -24.59 -5.23
CA ALA A 105 6.74 -25.29 -4.07
C ALA A 105 5.57 -25.82 -3.23
N LEU A 106 5.60 -27.12 -2.92
CA LEU A 106 4.70 -27.78 -1.99
C LEU A 106 5.47 -28.01 -0.69
N ILE A 107 5.01 -27.35 0.37
CA ILE A 107 5.58 -27.45 1.70
C ILE A 107 4.68 -28.35 2.53
N PHE A 108 5.25 -29.38 3.14
CA PHE A 108 4.55 -30.33 3.99
C PHE A 108 5.16 -30.35 5.38
N VAL A 109 4.30 -30.28 6.39
CA VAL A 109 4.61 -30.60 7.79
C VAL A 109 3.83 -31.85 8.14
N HIS A 110 4.55 -32.92 8.47
CA HIS A 110 3.99 -34.25 8.72
C HIS A 110 4.72 -34.96 9.86
N GLN A 111 4.19 -36.09 10.32
CA GLN A 111 4.84 -36.89 11.36
C GLN A 111 6.14 -37.53 10.86
N ALA A 112 7.11 -37.64 11.76
CA ALA A 112 8.39 -38.27 11.47
C ALA A 112 8.22 -39.74 11.06
N GLY A 113 8.96 -40.16 10.03
CA GLY A 113 8.98 -41.55 9.55
C GLY A 113 7.85 -41.95 8.58
N LEU A 114 6.87 -41.07 8.33
CA LEU A 114 5.84 -41.26 7.30
C LEU A 114 6.10 -40.37 6.08
N ASN A 115 5.71 -40.82 4.89
CA ASN A 115 5.69 -39.93 3.72
C ASN A 115 4.52 -38.94 3.84
N PRO A 116 4.66 -37.69 3.35
CA PRO A 116 3.60 -36.69 3.42
C PRO A 116 2.25 -37.21 2.91
N TRP A 117 2.23 -37.81 1.71
CA TRP A 117 1.00 -38.34 1.10
C TRP A 117 0.32 -39.49 1.85
N GLN A 118 1.02 -40.14 2.78
CA GLN A 118 0.47 -41.23 3.59
C GLN A 118 -0.03 -40.75 4.96
N ASP A 119 0.39 -39.56 5.40
CA ASP A 119 -0.01 -39.01 6.70
C ASP A 119 -1.36 -38.29 6.60
N PRO A 120 -2.43 -38.80 7.25
CA PRO A 120 -3.71 -38.10 7.29
C PRO A 120 -3.66 -36.80 8.10
N ARG A 121 -2.61 -36.60 8.92
CA ARG A 121 -2.41 -35.43 9.79
C ARG A 121 -1.41 -34.43 9.21
N GLN A 122 -1.13 -34.50 7.90
CA GLN A 122 -0.27 -33.53 7.24
C GLN A 122 -0.91 -32.15 7.09
N VAL A 123 -0.09 -31.12 7.25
CA VAL A 123 -0.41 -29.75 6.85
C VAL A 123 0.41 -29.43 5.62
N HIS A 124 -0.24 -28.87 4.59
CA HIS A 124 0.46 -28.48 3.39
C HIS A 124 0.08 -27.08 2.93
N SER A 125 1.05 -26.41 2.32
CA SER A 125 0.86 -25.12 1.64
C SER A 125 1.55 -25.17 0.29
N VAL A 126 0.93 -24.52 -0.70
CA VAL A 126 1.44 -24.44 -2.07
C VAL A 126 1.72 -22.98 -2.38
N VAL A 127 2.92 -22.68 -2.87
CA VAL A 127 3.34 -21.33 -3.23
C VAL A 127 4.01 -21.31 -4.60
N GLN A 128 3.86 -20.21 -5.34
CA GLN A 128 4.55 -20.02 -6.61
C GLN A 128 5.98 -19.53 -6.36
N LEU A 129 6.97 -20.22 -6.95
CA LEU A 129 8.38 -19.82 -6.94
C LEU A 129 8.75 -18.92 -8.13
N THR A 130 7.86 -18.82 -9.12
CA THR A 130 8.06 -18.02 -10.33
C THR A 130 6.97 -16.98 -10.46
N THR A 131 7.30 -15.81 -10.98
CA THR A 131 6.33 -14.73 -11.28
C THR A 131 6.62 -14.13 -12.64
N TYR A 132 5.60 -13.57 -13.30
CA TYR A 132 5.71 -13.09 -14.67
C TYR A 132 5.53 -11.58 -14.69
N MET A 133 6.58 -10.85 -15.06
CA MET A 133 6.60 -9.38 -15.03
C MET A 133 7.42 -8.81 -16.18
N LEU A 134 7.14 -7.56 -16.54
CA LEU A 134 7.97 -6.81 -17.48
C LEU A 134 9.37 -6.60 -16.86
N PRO A 135 10.45 -6.95 -17.59
CA PRO A 135 11.81 -6.80 -17.09
C PRO A 135 12.07 -5.33 -16.80
N LYS A 136 12.48 -5.04 -15.56
CA LYS A 136 12.88 -3.68 -15.19
C LYS A 136 14.28 -3.43 -15.74
N PRO A 137 14.55 -2.26 -16.34
CA PRO A 137 15.92 -1.89 -16.63
C PRO A 137 16.71 -1.90 -15.30
N PRO A 138 17.95 -2.44 -15.30
CA PRO A 138 18.78 -2.43 -14.09
C PRO A 138 18.89 -0.98 -13.61
N GLU A 139 18.59 -0.74 -12.32
CA GLU A 139 18.73 0.56 -11.72
C GLU A 139 20.22 0.93 -11.72
N ILE A 140 20.63 1.71 -12.72
CA ILE A 140 21.97 2.27 -12.78
C ILE A 140 22.05 3.24 -11.61
N SER A 141 22.77 2.85 -10.55
CA SER A 141 23.07 3.73 -9.43
C SER A 141 23.97 4.86 -9.95
N LEU A 142 23.36 6.01 -10.27
CA LEU A 142 24.04 7.22 -10.77
C LEU A 142 25.02 7.85 -9.76
N ILE A 143 25.17 7.25 -8.57
CA ILE A 143 26.08 7.68 -7.49
C ILE A 143 27.41 6.91 -7.47
N SER A 144 27.56 5.80 -8.21
CA SER A 144 28.86 5.13 -8.40
C SER A 144 29.45 5.47 -9.76
N GLY A 145 29.75 6.76 -9.96
CA GLY A 145 30.59 7.21 -11.06
C GLY A 145 32.05 6.97 -10.71
N GLU A 146 32.67 6.01 -11.40
CA GLU A 146 34.09 5.61 -11.44
C GLU A 146 34.22 4.11 -11.13
N ASP A 147 34.36 3.28 -12.18
CA ASP A 147 35.05 1.96 -12.22
C ASP A 147 34.50 0.92 -13.21
N GLN A 148 33.84 1.33 -14.31
CA GLN A 148 33.60 0.40 -15.44
C GLN A 148 33.91 1.02 -16.80
N LYS A 149 35.20 1.07 -17.16
CA LYS A 149 35.67 1.40 -18.53
C LYS A 149 36.51 0.31 -19.21
N GLN A 150 36.60 -0.91 -18.66
CA GLN A 150 37.47 -1.96 -19.21
C GLN A 150 36.80 -3.22 -19.76
N GLY A 151 35.48 -3.40 -19.63
CA GLY A 151 34.79 -4.60 -20.14
C GLY A 151 34.29 -4.53 -21.60
N GLN A 152 34.07 -3.34 -22.16
CA GLN A 152 33.30 -3.20 -23.42
C GLN A 152 34.11 -3.21 -24.72
N LYS A 153 35.44 -3.39 -24.69
CA LYS A 153 36.28 -3.33 -25.91
C LYS A 153 36.48 -4.65 -26.66
N GLN A 154 35.92 -5.79 -26.21
CA GLN A 154 36.15 -7.08 -26.85
C GLN A 154 35.01 -7.62 -27.75
N GLU A 155 33.80 -7.05 -27.70
CA GLU A 155 32.68 -7.54 -28.53
C GLU A 155 32.45 -6.76 -29.84
N GLU A 156 32.98 -5.54 -29.98
CA GLU A 156 32.73 -4.72 -31.17
C GLU A 156 33.51 -5.13 -32.44
N GLN A 157 34.52 -6.00 -32.34
CA GLN A 157 35.34 -6.37 -33.50
C GLN A 157 34.84 -7.57 -34.30
N LYS A 158 33.88 -8.37 -33.80
CA LYS A 158 33.41 -9.59 -34.51
C LYS A 158 32.26 -9.39 -35.48
N LYS A 159 31.64 -8.20 -35.55
CA LYS A 159 30.39 -7.99 -36.31
C LYS A 159 30.53 -7.15 -37.58
N LYS A 160 31.74 -6.77 -37.99
CA LYS A 160 31.99 -5.86 -39.13
C LYS A 160 32.44 -6.55 -40.43
N GLN A 161 32.10 -7.83 -40.61
CA GLN A 161 32.51 -8.57 -41.81
C GLN A 161 31.41 -9.52 -42.33
N ARG A 162 30.18 -9.02 -42.45
CA ARG A 162 29.21 -9.55 -43.41
C ARG A 162 28.11 -8.51 -43.61
N ASP A 163 27.72 -8.37 -44.87
CA ASP A 163 26.58 -7.62 -45.40
C ASP A 163 26.91 -6.21 -45.91
N GLY A 164 27.26 -6.19 -47.20
CA GLY A 164 27.18 -5.03 -48.07
C GLY A 164 25.87 -5.03 -48.86
N ASN A 165 25.43 -3.81 -49.21
CA ASN A 165 24.33 -3.41 -50.12
C ASN A 165 22.92 -3.60 -49.52
N LEU A 166 22.02 -2.62 -49.43
CA LEU A 166 21.66 -1.53 -50.35
C LEU A 166 20.92 -0.42 -49.55
N ALA A 167 21.11 0.84 -49.96
CA ALA A 167 20.56 2.08 -49.40
C ALA A 167 19.00 2.10 -49.33
N THR A 168 18.36 2.75 -48.34
CA THR A 168 18.07 4.20 -48.32
C THR A 168 17.26 4.56 -47.06
N GLY A 169 17.45 5.77 -46.50
CA GLY A 169 16.39 6.49 -45.77
C GLY A 169 16.52 6.63 -44.24
N THR A 170 16.90 7.84 -43.82
CA THR A 170 16.52 8.54 -42.57
C THR A 170 16.97 8.00 -41.20
N GLY A 171 18.06 8.59 -40.70
CA GLY A 171 18.20 9.15 -39.33
C GLY A 171 17.70 8.32 -38.14
N ALA A 172 18.45 7.28 -37.75
CA ALA A 172 18.27 6.58 -36.48
C ALA A 172 19.08 7.27 -35.37
N LYS A 173 18.39 7.71 -34.29
CA LYS A 173 18.99 7.95 -32.98
C LYS A 173 19.53 6.62 -32.44
N ALA A 174 20.76 6.66 -31.93
CA ALA A 174 21.45 5.53 -31.34
C ALA A 174 20.66 4.90 -30.17
N GLY A 175 20.72 3.56 -30.11
CA GLY A 175 19.87 2.70 -29.29
C GLY A 175 20.06 2.84 -27.79
N ALA A 176 18.94 2.99 -27.09
CA ALA A 176 18.76 2.35 -25.80
C ALA A 176 18.65 0.83 -26.04
N ALA A 177 19.35 0.02 -25.26
CA ALA A 177 19.14 -1.41 -25.22
C ALA A 177 17.63 -1.66 -25.02
N SER A 178 16.98 -2.24 -26.02
CA SER A 178 15.56 -2.58 -25.96
C SER A 178 15.39 -3.64 -24.88
N SER A 179 15.01 -3.22 -23.66
CA SER A 179 14.36 -4.10 -22.72
C SER A 179 13.22 -4.78 -23.46
N PRO A 180 13.12 -6.11 -23.44
CA PRO A 180 12.03 -6.76 -24.13
C PRO A 180 10.71 -6.24 -23.58
N ASP A 181 9.89 -5.65 -24.46
CA ASP A 181 8.52 -5.18 -24.15
C ASP A 181 7.55 -6.34 -23.87
N HIS A 182 8.08 -7.56 -23.76
CA HIS A 182 7.35 -8.75 -23.39
C HIS A 182 7.70 -9.14 -21.94
N PRO A 183 6.70 -9.52 -21.15
CA PRO A 183 6.93 -10.02 -19.80
C PRO A 183 7.81 -11.27 -19.83
N VAL A 184 8.70 -11.39 -18.83
CA VAL A 184 9.62 -12.52 -18.66
C VAL A 184 9.41 -13.17 -17.29
N SER A 185 9.75 -14.45 -17.20
CA SER A 185 9.64 -15.20 -15.93
C SER A 185 10.78 -14.85 -15.00
N HIS A 186 10.43 -14.54 -13.75
CA HIS A 186 11.35 -14.21 -12.68
C HIS A 186 11.27 -15.26 -11.57
N TRP A 187 12.41 -15.54 -10.96
CA TRP A 187 12.63 -16.46 -9.86
C TRP A 187 12.55 -15.75 -8.51
N ARG A 188 11.76 -16.32 -7.59
CA ARG A 188 11.74 -15.95 -6.18
C ARG A 188 12.85 -16.71 -5.47
N SER A 189 13.94 -16.00 -5.16
CA SER A 189 15.15 -16.55 -4.54
C SER A 189 14.98 -16.90 -3.05
N ARG A 190 13.90 -16.45 -2.41
CA ARG A 190 13.67 -16.62 -0.98
C ARG A 190 12.30 -17.24 -0.70
N LEU A 191 12.28 -18.25 0.17
CA LEU A 191 11.07 -18.91 0.67
C LEU A 191 11.06 -18.81 2.19
N THR A 192 10.20 -17.95 2.73
CA THR A 192 10.08 -17.74 4.18
C THR A 192 8.86 -18.49 4.72
N LEU A 193 9.10 -19.44 5.62
CA LEU A 193 8.11 -20.31 6.22
C LEU A 193 7.95 -19.98 7.69
N ASN A 194 6.71 -19.89 8.15
CA ASN A 194 6.41 -19.61 9.54
C ASN A 194 5.43 -20.64 10.10
N ILE A 195 5.68 -21.12 11.31
CA ILE A 195 4.72 -21.96 12.05
C ILE A 195 4.42 -21.33 13.39
N VAL A 196 3.16 -21.41 13.80
CA VAL A 196 2.76 -20.95 15.14
C VAL A 196 3.24 -21.92 16.21
N SER A 197 4.12 -21.46 17.09
CA SER A 197 4.65 -22.23 18.23
C SER A 197 3.77 -22.12 19.48
N ASP A 198 2.88 -21.14 19.54
CA ASP A 198 2.06 -20.87 20.73
C ASP A 198 1.06 -22.01 21.01
N HIS A 199 0.99 -22.43 22.28
CA HIS A 199 -0.03 -23.36 22.77
C HIS A 199 -1.35 -22.63 23.03
N PHE A 200 -1.94 -22.06 21.98
CA PHE A 200 -3.18 -21.30 22.08
C PHE A 200 -4.41 -22.22 22.10
N LEU A 201 -5.39 -21.91 22.95
CA LEU A 201 -6.66 -22.63 23.00
C LEU A 201 -7.74 -21.81 22.29
N PHE A 202 -8.15 -22.27 21.11
CA PHE A 202 -9.23 -21.61 20.38
C PHE A 202 -10.58 -22.00 20.97
N ASP A 203 -11.48 -21.02 21.04
CA ASP A 203 -12.90 -21.27 21.28
C ASP A 203 -13.57 -21.58 19.93
N ARG A 204 -14.36 -22.65 19.87
CA ARG A 204 -15.08 -23.06 18.67
C ARG A 204 -16.13 -22.05 18.23
N GLU A 205 -16.73 -21.30 19.16
CA GLU A 205 -17.78 -20.31 18.85
C GLU A 205 -17.20 -18.97 18.39
N TYR A 206 -16.01 -18.63 18.88
CA TYR A 206 -15.35 -17.34 18.62
C TYR A 206 -14.10 -17.50 17.73
N LEU A 207 -14.10 -18.48 16.83
CA LEU A 207 -12.96 -18.70 15.95
C LEU A 207 -12.83 -17.55 14.92
N PRO A 208 -11.68 -16.86 14.88
CA PRO A 208 -11.46 -15.80 13.89
C PRO A 208 -11.48 -16.35 12.46
N SER A 209 -12.21 -15.69 11.56
CA SER A 209 -12.38 -16.13 10.17
C SER A 209 -11.07 -16.11 9.38
N ASP A 210 -10.14 -15.23 9.74
CA ASP A 210 -8.79 -15.11 9.16
C ASP A 210 -7.96 -16.39 9.38
N VAL A 211 -8.03 -16.98 10.59
CA VAL A 211 -7.28 -18.20 10.92
C VAL A 211 -7.95 -19.45 10.35
N HIS A 212 -9.27 -19.41 10.10
CA HIS A 212 -10.05 -20.55 9.65
C HIS A 212 -9.50 -21.22 8.38
N ARG A 213 -8.93 -20.44 7.44
CA ARG A 213 -8.33 -20.96 6.19
C ARG A 213 -7.07 -21.80 6.44
N TYR A 214 -6.34 -21.51 7.52
CA TYR A 214 -5.08 -22.19 7.87
C TYR A 214 -5.30 -23.28 8.92
N LEU A 215 -6.43 -23.24 9.62
CA LEU A 215 -6.76 -24.18 10.68
C LEU A 215 -7.29 -25.50 10.12
N ARG A 216 -6.53 -26.58 10.32
CA ARG A 216 -7.02 -27.95 10.10
C ARG A 216 -7.29 -28.61 11.43
N VAL A 217 -8.55 -28.98 11.67
CA VAL A 217 -8.97 -29.62 12.92
C VAL A 217 -9.30 -31.09 12.70
N PHE A 218 -8.98 -31.91 13.68
CA PHE A 218 -9.40 -33.30 13.74
C PHE A 218 -9.90 -33.65 15.15
N GLN A 219 -10.77 -34.65 15.22
CA GLN A 219 -11.32 -35.15 16.47
C GLN A 219 -10.38 -36.20 17.05
N ASN A 220 -9.89 -36.00 18.28
CA ASN A 220 -9.12 -36.98 19.01
C ASN A 220 -9.90 -37.40 20.27
N GLY A 221 -10.77 -38.41 20.11
CA GLY A 221 -11.69 -38.83 21.16
C GLY A 221 -12.75 -37.77 21.46
N LYS A 222 -12.75 -37.20 22.67
CA LYS A 222 -13.69 -36.14 23.09
C LYS A 222 -13.16 -34.72 22.88
N LYS A 223 -11.90 -34.55 22.47
CA LYS A 223 -11.26 -33.24 22.30
C LYS A 223 -11.01 -32.93 20.83
N MET A 224 -11.30 -31.70 20.44
CA MET A 224 -10.89 -31.15 19.14
C MET A 224 -9.42 -30.74 19.21
N VAL A 225 -8.63 -31.14 18.21
CA VAL A 225 -7.21 -30.82 18.10
C VAL A 225 -6.95 -30.14 16.76
N TYR A 226 -6.20 -29.04 16.74
CA TYR A 226 -5.77 -28.38 15.51
C TYR A 226 -4.31 -28.71 15.16
N LEU A 227 -4.05 -28.95 13.88
CA LEU A 227 -2.71 -29.17 13.34
C LEU A 227 -1.89 -27.87 13.29
N PRO A 228 -0.55 -27.95 13.22
CA PRO A 228 0.31 -26.76 13.18
C PRO A 228 -0.10 -25.77 12.09
N LEU A 229 -0.23 -24.49 12.45
CA LEU A 229 -0.59 -23.44 11.50
C LEU A 229 0.65 -23.06 10.68
N LEU A 230 0.74 -23.60 9.46
CA LEU A 230 1.78 -23.27 8.49
C LEU A 230 1.37 -22.04 7.68
N PHE A 231 2.23 -21.03 7.67
CA PHE A 231 2.07 -19.81 6.91
C PHE A 231 3.31 -19.56 6.05
N VAL A 232 3.10 -19.30 4.75
CA VAL A 232 4.16 -18.94 3.82
C VAL A 232 4.13 -17.43 3.64
N ASP A 233 5.24 -16.77 3.96
CA ASP A 233 5.35 -15.32 3.82
C ASP A 233 5.73 -14.94 2.39
N GLU A 234 4.70 -14.57 1.61
CA GLU A 234 4.85 -14.02 0.26
C GLU A 234 5.15 -12.52 0.24
N LEU A 235 4.99 -11.82 1.37
CA LEU A 235 5.19 -10.38 1.48
C LEU A 235 6.67 -10.02 1.59
N SER A 236 7.46 -10.91 2.19
CA SER A 236 8.93 -10.84 2.18
C SER A 236 9.53 -10.92 0.77
N ASN A 237 8.79 -11.42 -0.22
CA ASN A 237 9.27 -11.47 -1.61
C ASN A 237 9.07 -10.12 -2.29
N ARG A 238 10.16 -9.35 -2.35
CA ARG A 238 10.18 -8.05 -3.00
C ARG A 238 10.56 -8.14 -4.47
N VAL A 239 10.05 -7.21 -5.28
CA VAL A 239 10.32 -7.16 -6.72
C VAL A 239 11.82 -6.96 -7.01
N LYS A 240 12.53 -6.24 -6.14
CA LYS A 240 13.98 -5.99 -6.25
C LYS A 240 14.85 -7.25 -6.10
N ASP A 241 14.34 -8.29 -5.42
CA ASP A 241 15.10 -9.50 -5.08
C ASP A 241 14.83 -10.66 -6.08
N LEU A 242 14.05 -10.37 -7.13
CA LEU A 242 13.69 -11.31 -8.17
C LEU A 242 14.79 -11.44 -9.20
N VAL A 243 15.06 -12.69 -9.61
CA VAL A 243 16.11 -13.00 -10.57
C VAL A 243 15.49 -13.44 -11.88
N GLU A 244 15.85 -12.82 -13.00
CA GLU A 244 15.35 -13.22 -14.31
C GLU A 244 15.77 -14.66 -14.66
N ILE A 245 14.81 -15.46 -15.13
CA ILE A 245 15.06 -16.84 -15.54
C ILE A 245 15.51 -16.85 -16.99
N ASN A 246 16.76 -17.26 -17.21
CA ASN A 246 17.29 -17.47 -18.55
C ASN A 246 16.98 -18.90 -19.04
N SER A 247 16.79 -19.07 -20.35
CA SER A 247 16.51 -20.37 -20.98
C SER A 247 17.62 -21.41 -20.75
N THR A 248 18.84 -20.95 -20.47
CA THR A 248 20.02 -21.78 -20.21
C THR A 248 20.22 -22.14 -18.73
N SER A 249 19.58 -21.44 -17.80
CA SER A 249 19.76 -21.67 -16.35
C SER A 249 19.07 -22.96 -15.91
N THR A 250 19.85 -24.02 -15.67
CA THR A 250 19.32 -25.33 -15.25
C THR A 250 19.06 -25.45 -13.76
N GLU A 251 19.79 -24.69 -12.94
CA GLU A 251 19.66 -24.68 -11.48
C GLU A 251 19.67 -23.24 -10.98
N LEU A 252 18.84 -22.94 -9.97
CA LEU A 252 18.84 -21.64 -9.30
C LEU A 252 18.86 -21.84 -7.77
N PRO A 253 19.59 -21.01 -7.04
CA PRO A 253 19.61 -21.06 -5.58
C PRO A 253 18.26 -20.59 -5.01
N LEU A 254 17.78 -21.31 -4.00
CA LEU A 254 16.62 -20.98 -3.18
C LEU A 254 17.06 -20.93 -1.72
N THR A 255 16.89 -19.78 -1.09
CA THR A 255 17.11 -19.60 0.35
C THR A 255 15.80 -19.90 1.08
N ILE A 256 15.79 -20.99 1.85
CA ILE A 256 14.69 -21.42 2.69
C ILE A 256 14.96 -20.87 4.09
N CYS A 257 14.10 -19.96 4.55
CA CYS A 257 14.13 -19.39 5.88
C CYS A 257 12.95 -19.93 6.68
N TYR A 258 13.20 -20.49 7.86
CA TYR A 258 12.17 -20.94 8.77
C TYR A 258 12.24 -20.17 10.08
N ASP A 259 11.08 -19.69 10.54
CA ASP A 259 10.94 -19.05 11.85
C ASP A 259 9.64 -19.46 12.55
N SER A 260 9.67 -19.38 13.88
CA SER A 260 8.48 -19.57 14.72
C SER A 260 7.80 -18.23 14.97
N ILE A 261 6.48 -18.18 14.91
CA ILE A 261 5.72 -16.94 15.12
C ILE A 261 4.64 -17.10 16.18
N SER A 262 4.30 -16.00 16.83
CA SER A 262 3.13 -15.97 17.71
C SER A 262 1.83 -15.87 16.90
N LEU A 263 0.72 -16.29 17.50
CA LEU A 263 -0.59 -16.22 16.86
C LEU A 263 -0.98 -14.78 16.49
N GLY A 264 -0.70 -13.81 17.37
CA GLY A 264 -0.98 -12.40 17.09
C GLY A 264 -0.19 -11.86 15.90
N ARG A 265 1.08 -12.26 15.78
CA ARG A 265 1.93 -11.91 14.64
C ARG A 265 1.43 -12.55 13.35
N LEU A 266 1.01 -13.82 13.40
CA LEU A 266 0.40 -14.50 12.25
C LEU A 266 -0.83 -13.74 11.74
N ARG A 267 -1.78 -13.43 12.63
CA ARG A 267 -3.03 -12.73 12.26
C ARG A 267 -2.76 -11.36 11.65
N PHE A 268 -1.84 -10.61 12.25
CA PHE A 268 -1.39 -9.34 11.68
C PHE A 268 -0.86 -9.52 10.24
N TRP A 269 -0.06 -10.57 10.02
CA TRP A 269 0.52 -10.85 8.70
C TRP A 269 -0.50 -11.28 7.64
N ILE A 270 -1.50 -12.09 8.03
CA ILE A 270 -2.64 -12.43 7.16
C ILE A 270 -3.40 -11.17 6.75
N HIS A 271 -3.77 -10.33 7.73
CA HIS A 271 -4.49 -9.09 7.46
C HIS A 271 -3.70 -8.13 6.57
N MET A 272 -2.38 -8.08 6.73
CA MET A 272 -1.54 -7.27 5.87
C MET A 272 -1.49 -7.82 4.44
N GLN A 273 -1.39 -9.14 4.28
CA GLN A 273 -1.42 -9.78 2.98
C GLN A 273 -2.71 -9.46 2.23
N ASP A 274 -3.85 -9.58 2.93
CA ASP A 274 -5.17 -9.26 2.37
C ASP A 274 -5.29 -7.77 2.02
N ALA A 275 -4.72 -6.88 2.83
CA ALA A 275 -4.71 -5.45 2.55
C ALA A 275 -3.89 -5.12 1.28
N VAL A 276 -2.70 -5.70 1.14
CA VAL A 276 -1.85 -5.51 -0.06
C VAL A 276 -2.54 -6.07 -1.30
N TYR A 277 -3.15 -7.25 -1.19
CA TYR A 277 -3.90 -7.84 -2.29
C TYR A 277 -5.12 -6.98 -2.69
N SER A 278 -5.84 -6.44 -1.71
CA SER A 278 -6.96 -5.53 -1.95
C SER A 278 -6.51 -4.24 -2.65
N LEU A 279 -5.37 -3.66 -2.26
CA LEU A 279 -4.80 -2.49 -2.94
C LEU A 279 -4.51 -2.77 -4.42
N GLN A 280 -3.95 -3.94 -4.74
CA GLN A 280 -3.73 -4.36 -6.12
C GLN A 280 -5.04 -4.49 -6.90
N GLN A 281 -6.10 -5.02 -6.27
CA GLN A 281 -7.43 -5.08 -6.89
C GLN A 281 -8.06 -3.70 -7.16
N PHE A 282 -7.73 -2.69 -6.35
CA PHE A 282 -8.14 -1.31 -6.57
C PHE A 282 -7.32 -0.58 -7.65
N GLY A 283 -6.40 -1.27 -8.32
CA GLY A 283 -5.63 -0.74 -9.44
C GLY A 283 -4.31 -0.09 -9.06
N PHE A 284 -3.79 -0.32 -7.85
CA PHE A 284 -2.41 0.06 -7.51
C PHE A 284 -1.42 -0.77 -8.34
N THR A 285 -0.35 -0.11 -8.79
CA THR A 285 0.72 -0.79 -9.53
C THR A 285 1.43 -1.77 -8.61
N GLU A 286 1.93 -2.90 -9.14
CA GLU A 286 2.72 -3.85 -8.34
C GLU A 286 3.96 -3.21 -7.70
N LYS A 287 4.51 -2.16 -8.33
CA LYS A 287 5.59 -1.34 -7.75
C LYS A 287 5.15 -0.66 -6.46
N ASP A 288 4.03 0.05 -6.49
CA ASP A 288 3.52 0.79 -5.33
C ASP A 288 3.16 -0.19 -4.20
N ALA A 289 2.58 -1.34 -4.55
CA ALA A 289 2.33 -2.43 -3.60
C ALA A 289 3.63 -3.00 -2.99
N ASP A 290 4.70 -3.14 -3.77
CA ASP A 290 6.00 -3.60 -3.29
C ASP A 290 6.70 -2.59 -2.36
N GLU A 291 6.54 -1.29 -2.64
CA GLU A 291 7.00 -0.23 -1.74
C GLU A 291 6.28 -0.30 -0.39
N ILE A 292 4.96 -0.51 -0.41
CA ILE A 292 4.16 -0.74 0.80
C ILE A 292 4.66 -1.99 1.54
N LYS A 293 4.87 -3.13 0.85
CA LYS A 293 5.45 -4.34 1.47
C LYS A 293 6.78 -4.04 2.15
N GLY A 294 7.66 -3.28 1.48
CA GLY A 294 8.94 -2.84 2.02
C GLY A 294 8.79 -2.09 3.34
N ILE A 295 7.84 -1.16 3.45
CA ILE A 295 7.60 -0.42 4.69
C ILE A 295 7.30 -1.37 5.85
N PHE A 296 6.47 -2.39 5.65
CA PHE A 296 6.07 -3.29 6.74
C PHE A 296 7.09 -4.40 7.05
N VAL A 297 7.82 -4.90 6.04
CA VAL A 297 8.85 -5.93 6.22
C VAL A 297 10.13 -5.34 6.80
N ASP A 298 10.56 -4.19 6.28
CA ASP A 298 11.85 -3.58 6.60
C ASP A 298 11.79 -2.70 7.86
N THR A 299 10.60 -2.24 8.29
CA THR A 299 10.43 -1.34 9.46
C THR A 299 9.91 -2.08 10.69
N ASN A 300 10.37 -1.66 11.88
CA ASN A 300 9.80 -2.15 13.14
C ASN A 300 8.34 -1.68 13.33
N LEU A 301 7.46 -2.59 13.77
CA LEU A 301 6.06 -2.32 14.08
C LEU A 301 5.86 -1.11 15.01
N TYR A 302 6.77 -0.87 15.97
CA TYR A 302 6.69 0.30 16.87
C TYR A 302 6.85 1.62 16.12
N PHE A 303 7.80 1.71 15.18
CA PHE A 303 7.99 2.91 14.36
C PHE A 303 6.81 3.13 13.43
N LEU A 304 6.26 2.06 12.85
CA LEU A 304 5.08 2.15 12.00
C LEU A 304 3.86 2.68 12.77
N ALA A 305 3.61 2.16 13.98
CA ALA A 305 2.52 2.63 14.83
C ALA A 305 2.68 4.11 15.21
N LEU A 306 3.91 4.54 15.52
CA LEU A 306 4.21 5.94 15.79
C LEU A 306 3.93 6.82 14.56
N THR A 307 4.36 6.41 13.37
CA THR A 307 4.11 7.14 12.12
C THR A 307 2.61 7.30 11.85
N PHE A 308 1.82 6.25 12.07
CA PHE A 308 0.35 6.33 11.96
C PHE A 308 -0.24 7.36 12.93
N PHE A 309 0.22 7.37 14.18
CA PHE A 309 -0.25 8.32 15.18
C PHE A 309 0.12 9.76 14.80
N VAL A 310 1.39 10.01 14.45
CA VAL A 310 1.87 11.34 14.03
C VAL A 310 1.11 11.84 12.81
N ALA A 311 0.87 10.98 11.81
CA ALA A 311 0.07 11.28 10.63
C ALA A 311 -1.37 11.69 11.00
N ALA A 312 -2.01 10.98 11.92
CA ALA A 312 -3.36 11.31 12.38
C ALA A 312 -3.41 12.68 13.07
N PHE A 313 -2.44 13.00 13.94
CA PHE A 313 -2.37 14.33 14.57
C PHE A 313 -2.08 15.45 13.58
N HIS A 314 -1.24 15.20 12.58
CA HIS A 314 -0.97 16.18 11.52
C HIS A 314 -2.26 16.58 10.79
N LEU A 315 -3.04 15.60 10.35
CA LEU A 315 -4.32 15.83 9.69
C LEU A 315 -5.32 16.57 10.59
N LEU A 316 -5.35 16.25 11.89
CA LEU A 316 -6.21 16.94 12.85
C LEU A 316 -5.81 18.42 13.02
N PHE A 317 -4.52 18.70 13.19
CA PHE A 317 -4.03 20.06 13.39
C PHE A 317 -4.18 20.93 12.15
N ASP A 318 -3.94 20.38 10.97
CA ASP A 318 -4.18 21.08 9.70
C ASP A 318 -5.64 21.46 9.55
N PHE A 319 -6.55 20.52 9.84
CA PHE A 319 -7.98 20.80 9.79
C PHE A 319 -8.39 21.91 10.77
N LEU A 320 -7.89 21.87 12.01
CA LEU A 320 -8.18 22.90 13.01
C LEU A 320 -7.60 24.26 12.62
N ALA A 321 -6.40 24.30 12.04
CA ALA A 321 -5.77 25.51 11.54
C ALA A 321 -6.61 26.14 10.42
N PHE A 322 -7.00 25.37 9.40
CA PHE A 322 -7.86 25.86 8.31
C PHE A 322 -9.21 26.37 8.82
N LYS A 323 -9.82 25.64 9.76
CA LYS A 323 -11.11 26.04 10.31
C LYS A 323 -11.02 27.33 11.12
N ASN A 324 -9.97 27.51 11.92
CA ASN A 324 -9.74 28.74 12.67
C ASN A 324 -9.59 29.93 11.71
N ASP A 325 -8.75 29.74 10.69
CA ASP A 325 -8.42 30.76 9.71
C ASP A 325 -9.61 31.17 8.84
N ILE A 326 -10.37 30.21 8.30
CA ILE A 326 -11.61 30.47 7.57
C ILE A 326 -12.62 31.21 8.45
N SER A 327 -12.77 30.80 9.72
CA SER A 327 -13.70 31.44 10.65
C SER A 327 -13.34 32.90 10.93
N PHE A 328 -12.06 33.17 11.17
CA PHE A 328 -11.54 34.52 11.39
C PHE A 328 -11.83 35.43 10.18
N TRP A 329 -11.45 34.97 8.98
CA TRP A 329 -11.66 35.75 7.76
C TRP A 329 -13.13 35.88 7.40
N LYS A 330 -13.98 34.88 7.68
CA LYS A 330 -15.43 34.94 7.43
C LYS A 330 -16.10 36.03 8.27
N GLN A 331 -15.78 36.12 9.56
CA GLN A 331 -16.42 37.05 10.50
C GLN A 331 -15.94 38.50 10.36
N LYS A 332 -14.74 38.72 9.81
CA LYS A 332 -14.17 40.06 9.66
C LYS A 332 -14.83 40.86 8.54
N LYS A 333 -15.50 41.96 8.91
CA LYS A 333 -16.17 42.91 7.98
C LYS A 333 -15.32 44.13 7.63
N SER A 334 -14.45 44.56 8.55
CA SER A 334 -13.52 45.66 8.36
C SER A 334 -12.10 45.13 8.17
N MET A 335 -11.42 45.59 7.12
CA MET A 335 -10.03 45.24 6.82
C MET A 335 -9.03 46.18 7.53
N VAL A 336 -9.52 47.13 8.34
CA VAL A 336 -8.68 48.04 9.14
C VAL A 336 -7.84 47.22 10.11
N GLY A 337 -6.52 47.43 10.10
CA GLY A 337 -5.55 46.69 10.90
C GLY A 337 -4.93 45.45 10.23
N MET A 338 -5.22 45.15 8.97
CA MET A 338 -4.49 44.14 8.18
C MET A 338 -3.75 44.77 7.01
N SER A 339 -2.47 44.41 6.85
CA SER A 339 -1.66 44.84 5.71
C SER A 339 -2.03 44.05 4.46
N SER A 340 -2.62 44.71 3.47
CA SER A 340 -2.95 44.09 2.17
C SER A 340 -1.70 43.57 1.46
N LYS A 341 -0.54 44.21 1.67
CA LYS A 341 0.76 43.74 1.16
C LYS A 341 1.16 42.41 1.80
N ALA A 342 0.95 42.27 3.12
CA ALA A 342 1.24 41.02 3.82
C ALA A 342 0.33 39.88 3.35
N VAL A 343 -0.97 40.14 3.13
CA VAL A 343 -1.91 39.13 2.62
C VAL A 343 -1.53 38.67 1.22
N LEU A 344 -1.18 39.60 0.33
CA LEU A 344 -0.73 39.27 -1.02
C LEU A 344 0.59 38.48 -1.01
N TRP A 345 1.56 38.90 -0.18
CA TRP A 345 2.84 38.20 -0.05
C TRP A 345 2.70 36.80 0.52
N ARG A 346 1.83 36.61 1.53
CA ARG A 346 1.53 35.28 2.05
C ARG A 346 0.90 34.39 1.00
N CYS A 347 -0.07 34.90 0.23
CA CYS A 347 -0.66 34.13 -0.87
C CYS A 347 0.39 33.72 -1.91
N PHE A 348 1.27 34.63 -2.32
CA PHE A 348 2.34 34.34 -3.26
C PHE A 348 3.30 33.28 -2.70
N SER A 349 3.79 33.46 -1.48
CA SER A 349 4.72 32.53 -0.82
C SER A 349 4.11 31.14 -0.67
N THR A 350 2.85 31.02 -0.25
CA THR A 350 2.18 29.73 -0.07
C THR A 350 1.99 29.00 -1.39
N ILE A 351 1.65 29.71 -2.48
CA ILE A 351 1.54 29.11 -3.82
C ILE A 351 2.90 28.61 -4.30
N VAL A 352 3.97 29.38 -4.12
CA VAL A 352 5.33 28.96 -4.50
C VAL A 352 5.75 27.72 -3.71
N ILE A 353 5.48 27.68 -2.40
CA ILE A 353 5.77 26.50 -1.56
C ILE A 353 4.96 25.30 -2.03
N PHE A 354 3.67 25.44 -2.32
CA PHE A 354 2.85 24.35 -2.83
C PHE A 354 3.36 23.82 -4.18
N LEU A 355 3.73 24.70 -5.12
CA LEU A 355 4.30 24.30 -6.40
C LEU A 355 5.65 23.58 -6.23
N TYR A 356 6.50 24.06 -5.31
CA TYR A 356 7.74 23.38 -4.96
C TYR A 356 7.50 21.97 -4.39
N LEU A 357 6.58 21.85 -3.44
CA LEU A 357 6.21 20.55 -2.84
C LEU A 357 5.58 19.59 -3.85
N PHE A 358 4.89 20.11 -4.86
CA PHE A 358 4.30 19.34 -5.95
C PHE A 358 5.39 18.84 -6.92
N ASP A 359 6.36 19.68 -7.25
CA ASP A 359 7.48 19.34 -8.14
C ASP A 359 8.40 18.28 -7.51
N GLU A 360 8.69 18.42 -6.21
CA GLU A 360 9.48 17.45 -5.42
C GLU A 360 8.74 16.14 -5.11
N GLN A 361 7.50 15.95 -5.59
CA GLN A 361 6.69 14.75 -5.36
C GLN A 361 6.58 14.34 -3.87
N THR A 362 6.39 15.33 -3.01
CA THR A 362 6.29 15.09 -1.57
C THR A 362 5.05 14.28 -1.19
N SER A 363 5.08 13.65 -0.02
CA SER A 363 3.99 12.79 0.46
C SER A 363 2.62 13.48 0.40
N LEU A 364 1.60 12.76 -0.09
CA LEU A 364 0.24 13.26 -0.26
C LEU A 364 -0.34 13.86 1.03
N LEU A 365 0.06 13.32 2.18
CA LEU A 365 -0.32 13.78 3.52
C LEU A 365 0.05 15.25 3.77
N VAL A 366 1.16 15.74 3.21
CA VAL A 366 1.61 17.15 3.35
C VAL A 366 1.13 17.99 2.16
N LEU A 367 1.14 17.40 0.96
CA LEU A 367 0.77 18.08 -0.27
C LEU A 367 -0.71 18.50 -0.30
N VAL A 368 -1.62 17.63 0.16
CA VAL A 368 -3.07 17.92 0.15
C VAL A 368 -3.43 19.08 1.09
N PRO A 369 -3.00 19.09 2.38
CA PRO A 369 -3.18 20.26 3.24
C PRO A 369 -2.53 21.53 2.67
N ALA A 370 -1.32 21.46 2.11
CA ALA A 370 -0.68 22.61 1.48
C ALA A 370 -1.48 23.17 0.28
N GLY A 371 -2.08 22.29 -0.52
CA GLY A 371 -2.98 22.65 -1.62
C GLY A 371 -4.26 23.32 -1.15
N ILE A 372 -4.93 22.75 -0.13
CA ILE A 372 -6.12 23.34 0.49
C ILE A 372 -5.79 24.71 1.09
N GLY A 373 -4.65 24.83 1.79
CA GLY A 373 -4.14 26.08 2.33
C GLY A 373 -3.92 27.14 1.25
N SER A 374 -3.34 26.75 0.11
CA SER A 374 -3.14 27.64 -1.04
C SER A 374 -4.47 28.18 -1.59
N ILE A 375 -5.49 27.32 -1.72
CA ILE A 375 -6.83 27.73 -2.16
C ILE A 375 -7.47 28.69 -1.15
N ILE A 376 -7.31 28.44 0.15
CA ILE A 376 -7.81 29.32 1.21
C ILE A 376 -7.13 30.70 1.14
N GLU A 377 -5.81 30.77 0.92
CA GLU A 377 -5.10 32.04 0.77
C GLU A 377 -5.58 32.86 -0.44
N VAL A 378 -5.82 32.20 -1.58
CA VAL A 378 -6.40 32.86 -2.78
C VAL A 378 -7.80 33.42 -2.46
N TRP A 379 -8.61 32.67 -1.71
CA TRP A 379 -9.92 33.15 -1.27
C TRP A 379 -9.82 34.38 -0.36
N LYS A 380 -8.84 34.43 0.55
CA LYS A 380 -8.60 35.61 1.40
C LYS A 380 -8.23 36.84 0.58
N VAL A 381 -7.33 36.70 -0.40
CA VAL A 381 -6.97 37.80 -1.31
C VAL A 381 -8.22 38.32 -2.04
N LYS A 382 -9.02 37.42 -2.62
CA LYS A 382 -10.28 37.79 -3.28
C LYS A 382 -11.20 38.59 -2.35
N LYS A 383 -11.30 38.19 -1.08
CA LYS A 383 -12.10 38.88 -0.06
C LYS A 383 -11.48 40.22 0.36
N ALA A 384 -10.17 40.29 0.56
CA ALA A 384 -9.44 41.49 1.00
C ALA A 384 -9.56 42.63 -0.02
N PHE A 385 -9.41 42.31 -1.31
CA PHE A 385 -9.48 43.28 -2.40
C PHE A 385 -10.90 43.52 -2.93
N LYS A 386 -11.92 42.87 -2.34
CA LYS A 386 -13.34 42.91 -2.76
C LYS A 386 -13.50 42.71 -4.28
N ILE A 387 -12.81 41.71 -4.83
CA ILE A 387 -12.78 41.48 -6.28
C ILE A 387 -14.11 40.88 -6.70
N HIS A 388 -14.90 41.64 -7.46
CA HIS A 388 -16.11 41.14 -8.12
C HIS A 388 -15.74 40.68 -9.54
N VAL A 389 -15.83 39.37 -9.78
CA VAL A 389 -15.61 38.78 -11.11
C VAL A 389 -16.95 38.77 -11.84
N PHE A 390 -17.10 39.63 -12.84
CA PHE A 390 -18.25 39.59 -13.74
C PHE A 390 -17.82 39.01 -15.08
N TRP A 391 -18.63 38.10 -15.60
CA TRP A 391 -18.39 37.45 -16.89
C TRP A 391 -19.18 38.20 -17.96
N LYS A 392 -18.50 38.96 -18.83
CA LYS A 392 -19.09 39.52 -20.06
C LYS A 392 -18.41 38.84 -21.25
N GLY A 393 -19.15 37.99 -21.95
CA GLY A 393 -18.79 37.46 -23.27
C GLY A 393 -17.39 36.87 -23.40
N GLY A 394 -17.03 35.90 -22.53
CA GLY A 394 -15.83 35.07 -22.73
C GLY A 394 -14.50 35.60 -22.17
N ARG A 395 -14.44 36.80 -21.57
CA ARG A 395 -13.24 37.30 -20.86
C ARG A 395 -13.57 37.69 -19.41
N PRO A 396 -12.87 37.13 -18.39
CA PRO A 396 -13.07 37.56 -17.01
C PRO A 396 -12.48 38.97 -16.82
N THR A 397 -13.32 39.94 -16.42
CA THR A 397 -12.86 41.29 -16.08
C THR A 397 -12.89 41.45 -14.55
N PHE A 398 -11.77 41.83 -13.94
CA PHE A 398 -11.62 41.98 -12.50
C PHE A 398 -11.86 43.44 -12.09
N LEU A 399 -12.90 43.70 -11.28
CA LEU A 399 -13.09 45.01 -10.63
C LEU A 399 -12.51 44.95 -9.22
N VAL A 400 -11.37 45.61 -9.02
CA VAL A 400 -10.74 45.85 -7.71
C VAL A 400 -11.27 47.17 -7.16
N GLY A 401 -11.71 47.16 -5.90
CA GLY A 401 -12.60 48.17 -5.32
C GLY A 401 -12.29 49.64 -5.62
N GLY A 402 -13.24 50.29 -6.29
CA GLY A 402 -13.45 51.73 -6.36
C GLY A 402 -14.91 51.99 -6.75
N THR A 403 -15.58 52.88 -6.03
CA THR A 403 -16.95 53.40 -6.14
C THR A 403 -17.67 53.16 -7.48
N LEU A 404 -18.93 52.67 -7.44
CA LEU A 404 -19.83 52.73 -8.61
C LEU A 404 -19.77 54.15 -9.19
N PRO A 405 -19.44 54.35 -10.48
CA PRO A 405 -19.70 55.62 -11.12
C PRO A 405 -21.21 55.79 -11.17
N GLN A 406 -21.69 56.89 -10.62
CA GLN A 406 -23.07 57.35 -10.59
C GLN A 406 -23.55 57.78 -12.00
N LEU A 407 -23.30 56.96 -13.02
CA LEU A 407 -23.48 57.27 -14.45
C LEU A 407 -24.29 56.19 -15.16
N MET A 408 -25.34 55.68 -14.51
CA MET A 408 -26.42 54.90 -15.15
C MET A 408 -27.80 55.24 -14.54
N PHE A 409 -28.00 56.49 -14.10
CA PHE A 409 -29.31 57.00 -13.64
C PHE A 409 -29.67 58.37 -14.26
N ARG A 410 -29.26 58.62 -15.51
CA ARG A 410 -29.66 59.84 -16.25
C ARG A 410 -30.20 59.58 -17.65
N LYS A 411 -30.81 58.41 -17.88
CA LYS A 411 -31.56 58.10 -19.11
C LYS A 411 -32.80 57.24 -18.87
N VAL A 412 -33.49 57.45 -17.73
CA VAL A 412 -34.90 57.05 -17.54
C VAL A 412 -35.59 58.15 -16.72
N HIS A 413 -35.52 59.39 -17.21
CA HIS A 413 -36.34 60.50 -16.67
C HIS A 413 -36.78 61.46 -17.77
N GLN A 414 -37.10 60.89 -18.94
CA GLN A 414 -37.69 61.63 -20.06
C GLN A 414 -38.78 60.79 -20.70
N LYS A 415 -39.82 60.51 -19.89
CA LYS A 415 -41.20 60.14 -20.28
C LYS A 415 -41.98 59.80 -19.01
N CYS A 416 -42.45 60.82 -18.30
CA CYS A 416 -43.67 60.80 -17.49
C CYS A 416 -43.96 62.26 -17.15
N GLY A 417 -45.02 62.81 -17.76
CA GLY A 417 -45.52 64.15 -17.48
C GLY A 417 -46.17 64.24 -16.09
N PRO A 418 -46.45 65.45 -15.60
CA PRO A 418 -46.96 65.68 -14.26
C PRO A 418 -48.47 65.54 -14.26
N ASP A 419 -48.99 64.35 -13.98
CA ASP A 419 -50.31 64.15 -13.42
C ASP A 419 -50.38 62.72 -12.87
N VAL A 420 -51.10 62.53 -11.76
CA VAL A 420 -51.21 61.29 -10.96
C VAL A 420 -50.12 61.10 -9.89
N PHE A 421 -49.99 62.09 -9.00
CA PHE A 421 -49.28 62.00 -7.72
C PHE A 421 -50.16 61.46 -6.57
N PHE A 422 -51.37 60.96 -6.84
CA PHE A 422 -52.30 60.50 -5.80
C PHE A 422 -53.00 59.20 -6.22
N ARG A 423 -52.35 58.05 -5.97
CA ARG A 423 -52.98 56.72 -5.70
C ARG A 423 -51.93 55.62 -5.81
N CYS A 424 -51.26 55.30 -4.69
CA CYS A 424 -50.95 53.91 -4.30
C CYS A 424 -50.12 53.89 -3.00
N CYS A 425 -50.50 54.72 -2.02
CA CYS A 425 -50.15 54.49 -0.62
C CYS A 425 -51.39 53.90 0.06
N SER A 426 -51.77 52.67 -0.32
CA SER A 426 -52.71 51.82 0.42
C SER A 426 -52.81 50.46 -0.27
N LYS A 427 -51.96 49.50 0.16
CA LYS A 427 -52.15 48.03 0.13
C LYS A 427 -50.79 47.33 0.25
N MET A 428 -50.30 47.23 1.48
CA MET A 428 -49.66 46.02 2.01
C MET A 428 -49.38 46.28 3.50
N LEU A 429 -50.46 46.11 4.27
CA LEU A 429 -50.42 45.52 5.59
C LEU A 429 -50.51 44.00 5.39
#